data_AF-A0A1Y1YQL1-F1
#
_entry.id   AF-A0A1Y1YQL1-F1
#
_cell.length_a   1.000
_cell.length_b   1.000
_cell.length_c   1.000
_cell.angle_alpha   90.00
_cell.angle_beta   90.00
_cell.angle_gamma   90.00
#
_symmetry.space_group_name_H-M   'P 1'
#
loop_
_entity.id
_entity.type
_entity.pdbx_description
1 polymer ?
#
loop_
_entity_poly.entity_id
_entity_poly.type
_entity_poly.pdbx_seq_one_letter_code
_entity_poly.pdbx_strand_id
1 'polypeptide(L)'
;MIPWQLFVAVIATLHSTTSAEQLPLKGPYTPYPWIHKFASLGDSYAAGLGAGSRIDWLCSRYNESYPNILHTSFLGHHPKRTHQFLACTGAASTEIAEKQASALQDDLDLLTISAGGNDVGLTVILNNCIYQFFMAGEDDCDLAIQDARERIANKTQLYKNVTQLFDAVKPKMNKDHGVVYVTGYAGFFGTDDELCNNVTWAVWKAVESSQKSQYLTLDRRVALDSLVRSVNIVLRQAAEAAGPNFHFIDYDAHIKASRGRYCESGVLEPAPNRRELDFYEWDTVDTGENRTELQHETGDDVPKGSFEGGIAERINKTLQEHPDWEWDPDKGFVNKSKTGVGGKGEEGEMGVVGDTISWMLPDSWKRVFHLRPRAHALIAELILEDLRSREAGRRKVVPDEGPGEGEHAELRR
;
A
#
# COMPACT_ATOMS: atom_id res chain seq x y z
N MET A 1 5.28 -4.48 95.98
CA MET A 1 5.08 -3.26 95.18
C MET A 1 4.81 -3.69 93.75
N ILE A 2 3.55 -3.62 93.33
CA ILE A 2 3.04 -4.08 92.02
C ILE A 2 2.80 -2.83 91.16
N PRO A 3 3.32 -2.75 89.91
CA PRO A 3 2.78 -1.82 88.95
C PRO A 3 1.92 -2.53 87.90
N TRP A 4 0.73 -1.95 87.75
CA TRP A 4 -0.28 -2.13 86.72
C TRP A 4 0.30 -1.99 85.30
N GLN A 5 -0.02 -2.92 84.38
CA GLN A 5 0.07 -2.68 82.94
C GLN A 5 -1.31 -2.90 82.31
N LEU A 6 -1.76 -1.89 81.57
CA LEU A 6 -3.03 -1.82 80.86
C LEU A 6 -2.98 -2.67 79.58
N PHE A 7 -3.94 -3.59 79.41
CA PHE A 7 -4.23 -4.23 78.14
C PHE A 7 -5.24 -3.39 77.36
N VAL A 8 -4.86 -2.92 76.16
CA VAL A 8 -5.77 -2.30 75.19
C VAL A 8 -6.24 -3.39 74.23
N ALA A 9 -7.56 -3.60 74.17
CA ALA A 9 -8.19 -4.52 73.23
C ALA A 9 -8.26 -3.89 71.83
N VAL A 10 -7.68 -4.54 70.83
CA VAL A 10 -7.81 -4.16 69.42
C VAL A 10 -9.07 -4.80 68.86
N ILE A 11 -10.07 -3.97 68.51
CA ILE A 11 -11.29 -4.39 67.82
C ILE A 11 -10.94 -4.54 66.33
N ALA A 12 -11.00 -5.78 65.81
CA ALA A 12 -10.87 -6.05 64.38
C ALA A 12 -12.17 -5.66 63.66
N THR A 13 -12.13 -4.61 62.84
CA THR A 13 -13.23 -4.23 61.95
C THR A 13 -13.23 -5.11 60.70
N LEU A 14 -14.20 -6.02 60.62
CA LEU A 14 -14.53 -6.77 59.40
C LEU A 14 -14.93 -5.78 58.30
N HIS A 15 -14.10 -5.64 57.28
CA HIS A 15 -14.45 -4.90 56.07
C HIS A 15 -15.29 -5.81 55.18
N SER A 16 -16.55 -5.46 54.98
CA SER A 16 -17.42 -6.07 53.99
C SER A 16 -16.85 -5.83 52.59
N THR A 17 -16.35 -6.88 51.95
CA THR A 17 -15.97 -6.84 50.54
C THR A 17 -17.24 -6.70 49.70
N THR A 18 -17.47 -5.51 49.15
CA THR A 18 -18.45 -5.30 48.09
C THR A 18 -18.04 -6.14 46.89
N SER A 19 -18.87 -7.13 46.55
CA SER A 19 -18.73 -7.92 45.33
C SER A 19 -18.86 -6.97 44.14
N ALA A 20 -17.80 -6.85 43.34
CA ALA A 20 -17.88 -6.16 42.07
C ALA A 20 -18.89 -6.89 41.18
N GLU A 21 -20.00 -6.22 40.87
CA GLU A 21 -20.99 -6.71 39.93
C GLU A 21 -20.31 -6.75 38.55
N GLN A 22 -19.95 -7.94 38.08
CA GLN A 22 -19.44 -8.12 36.72
C GLN A 22 -20.58 -7.80 35.75
N LEU A 23 -20.52 -6.61 35.16
CA LEU A 23 -21.35 -6.23 34.02
C LEU A 23 -21.27 -7.36 32.98
N PRO A 24 -22.42 -7.89 32.51
CA PRO A 24 -22.41 -8.94 31.50
C PRO A 24 -21.66 -8.43 30.27
N LEU A 25 -20.68 -9.20 29.80
CA LEU A 25 -20.05 -9.00 28.51
C LEU A 25 -21.18 -8.96 27.47
N LYS A 26 -21.50 -7.76 26.97
CA LYS A 26 -22.31 -7.58 25.75
C LYS A 26 -21.70 -8.50 24.69
N GLY A 27 -22.55 -9.19 23.93
CA GLY A 27 -22.15 -10.15 22.89
C GLY A 27 -21.14 -9.56 21.88
N PRO A 28 -20.63 -10.36 20.94
CA PRO A 28 -19.48 -9.98 20.10
C PRO A 28 -19.69 -8.57 19.55
N TYR A 29 -18.88 -7.62 20.03
CA TYR A 29 -18.88 -6.25 19.56
C TYR A 29 -18.53 -6.31 18.07
N THR A 30 -19.50 -6.04 17.20
CA THR A 30 -19.24 -5.81 15.78
C THR A 30 -18.83 -4.35 15.63
N PRO A 31 -17.53 -4.03 15.49
CA PRO A 31 -17.14 -2.69 15.10
C PRO A 31 -17.81 -2.37 13.73
N TYR A 32 -18.41 -1.18 13.60
CA TYR A 32 -19.05 -0.69 12.37
C TYR A 32 -20.16 -1.60 11.77
N PRO A 33 -21.26 -1.82 12.51
CA PRO A 33 -22.37 -2.66 12.02
C PRO A 33 -23.15 -2.05 10.85
N TRP A 34 -22.94 -0.76 10.54
CA TRP A 34 -23.58 -0.09 9.41
C TRP A 34 -22.88 -0.35 8.07
N ILE A 35 -21.64 -0.86 8.08
CA ILE A 35 -20.89 -1.18 6.87
C ILE A 35 -21.29 -2.58 6.42
N HIS A 36 -22.22 -2.66 5.49
CA HIS A 36 -22.64 -3.90 4.85
C HIS A 36 -21.98 -4.09 3.49
N LYS A 37 -21.84 -3.03 2.69
CA LYS A 37 -21.24 -3.08 1.35
C LYS A 37 -19.96 -2.29 1.35
N PHE A 38 -18.84 -3.01 1.36
CA PHE A 38 -17.50 -2.46 1.21
C PHE A 38 -16.97 -2.77 -0.19
N ALA A 39 -16.27 -1.83 -0.82
CA ALA A 39 -15.52 -2.10 -2.02
C ALA A 39 -14.14 -1.42 -1.99
N SER A 40 -13.20 -1.97 -2.75
CA SER A 40 -11.84 -1.45 -2.86
C SER A 40 -11.41 -1.46 -4.31
N LEU A 41 -11.09 -0.27 -4.81
CA LEU A 41 -10.53 -0.05 -6.13
C LEU A 41 -9.07 0.33 -6.00
N GLY A 42 -8.34 0.15 -7.10
CA GLY A 42 -7.06 0.82 -7.25
C GLY A 42 -6.03 0.07 -8.06
N ASP A 43 -4.80 0.53 -7.91
CA ASP A 43 -3.61 -0.08 -8.47
C ASP A 43 -2.98 -1.12 -7.53
N SER A 44 -1.68 -1.39 -7.71
CA SER A 44 -0.92 -2.38 -6.96
C SER A 44 -0.78 -2.07 -5.48
N TYR A 45 -0.89 -0.81 -5.06
CA TYR A 45 -0.87 -0.43 -3.65
C TYR A 45 -2.17 -0.78 -2.94
N ALA A 46 -3.29 -0.83 -3.66
CA ALA A 46 -4.53 -1.39 -3.13
C ALA A 46 -4.55 -2.92 -3.25
N ALA A 47 -4.01 -3.49 -4.34
CA ALA A 47 -3.89 -4.94 -4.49
C ALA A 47 -2.96 -5.56 -3.42
N GLY A 48 -1.98 -4.80 -2.95
CA GLY A 48 -0.98 -5.19 -1.95
C GLY A 48 0.04 -6.15 -2.51
N LEU A 49 0.60 -5.84 -3.69
CA LEU A 49 1.54 -6.70 -4.39
C LEU A 49 2.69 -7.15 -3.47
N GLY A 50 2.76 -8.44 -3.19
CA GLY A 50 3.78 -9.08 -2.35
C GLY A 50 3.45 -9.15 -0.87
N ALA A 51 2.39 -8.50 -0.38
CA ALA A 51 2.05 -8.44 1.04
C ALA A 51 1.32 -9.71 1.52
N GLY A 52 2.08 -10.70 1.97
CA GLY A 52 1.57 -11.97 2.49
C GLY A 52 1.28 -12.98 1.38
N SER A 53 0.20 -13.75 1.51
CA SER A 53 -0.19 -14.75 0.51
C SER A 53 -1.08 -14.14 -0.57
N ARG A 54 -0.79 -14.46 -1.83
CA ARG A 54 -1.63 -14.08 -2.98
C ARG A 54 -2.98 -14.78 -2.89
N ILE A 55 -4.06 -14.03 -3.09
CA ILE A 55 -5.46 -14.50 -3.04
C ILE A 55 -6.18 -14.34 -4.38
N ASP A 56 -5.64 -13.53 -5.28
CA ASP A 56 -6.12 -13.37 -6.65
C ASP A 56 -4.91 -13.27 -7.59
N TRP A 57 -4.85 -14.17 -8.56
CA TRP A 57 -3.76 -14.25 -9.51
C TRP A 57 -3.87 -13.18 -10.59
N LEU A 58 -5.05 -13.01 -11.20
CA LEU A 58 -5.24 -12.13 -12.36
C LEU A 58 -4.86 -10.66 -12.11
N CYS A 59 -5.17 -10.14 -10.93
CA CYS A 59 -4.92 -8.75 -10.55
C CYS A 59 -3.83 -8.62 -9.46
N SER A 60 -3.21 -9.73 -9.08
CA SER A 60 -2.17 -9.80 -8.05
C SER A 60 -2.62 -9.21 -6.72
N ARG A 61 -3.75 -9.68 -6.17
CA ARG A 61 -4.24 -9.24 -4.85
C ARG A 61 -3.76 -10.17 -3.75
N TYR A 62 -3.41 -9.61 -2.59
CA TYR A 62 -2.82 -10.33 -1.47
C TYR A 62 -3.61 -10.15 -0.17
N ASN A 63 -3.48 -11.12 0.74
CA ASN A 63 -4.25 -11.17 1.99
C ASN A 63 -3.77 -10.18 3.07
N GLU A 64 -2.54 -9.67 3.01
CA GLU A 64 -2.06 -8.63 3.93
C GLU A 64 -2.08 -7.23 3.30
N SER A 65 -2.84 -7.07 2.20
CA SER A 65 -3.20 -5.77 1.64
C SER A 65 -4.13 -4.99 2.57
N TYR A 66 -4.01 -3.66 2.58
CA TYR A 66 -4.83 -2.81 3.46
C TYR A 66 -6.35 -3.01 3.24
N PRO A 67 -6.87 -3.25 2.02
CA PRO A 67 -8.28 -3.59 1.81
C PRO A 67 -8.69 -4.88 2.50
N ASN A 68 -7.86 -5.92 2.39
CA ASN A 68 -8.19 -7.21 2.98
C ASN A 68 -8.09 -7.14 4.51
N ILE A 69 -7.07 -6.49 5.07
CA ILE A 69 -6.95 -6.24 6.52
C ILE A 69 -8.18 -5.50 7.07
N LEU A 70 -8.64 -4.46 6.36
CA LEU A 70 -9.88 -3.75 6.70
C LEU A 70 -11.07 -4.72 6.75
N HIS A 71 -11.27 -5.50 5.68
CA HIS A 71 -12.41 -6.39 5.56
C HIS A 71 -12.42 -7.52 6.60
N THR A 72 -11.30 -8.23 6.76
CA THR A 72 -11.25 -9.49 7.53
C THR A 72 -11.02 -9.27 9.02
N SER A 73 -10.40 -8.15 9.40
CA SER A 73 -9.93 -7.94 10.77
C SER A 73 -10.54 -6.70 11.40
N PHE A 74 -10.36 -5.55 10.75
CA PHE A 74 -10.53 -4.24 11.39
C PHE A 74 -11.98 -3.76 11.43
N LEU A 75 -12.76 -4.07 10.40
CA LEU A 75 -14.20 -3.82 10.41
C LEU A 75 -14.96 -4.88 11.22
N GLY A 76 -14.29 -5.90 11.79
CA GLY A 76 -14.89 -6.97 12.58
C GLY A 76 -15.78 -7.92 11.79
N HIS A 77 -16.43 -8.87 12.45
CA HIS A 77 -17.31 -9.84 11.77
C HIS A 77 -18.75 -9.33 11.67
N HIS A 78 -19.32 -9.37 10.47
CA HIS A 78 -20.74 -9.12 10.24
C HIS A 78 -21.28 -10.06 9.15
N PRO A 79 -22.31 -10.88 9.41
CA PRO A 79 -22.73 -11.95 8.49
C PRO A 79 -23.31 -11.44 7.17
N LYS A 80 -23.73 -10.18 7.10
CA LYS A 80 -24.25 -9.55 5.87
C LYS A 80 -23.22 -8.67 5.17
N ARG A 81 -21.99 -8.57 5.69
CA ARG A 81 -20.98 -7.72 5.06
C ARG A 81 -20.40 -8.40 3.83
N THR A 82 -20.41 -7.71 2.71
CA THR A 82 -19.73 -8.09 1.47
C THR A 82 -18.57 -7.16 1.21
N HIS A 83 -17.52 -7.69 0.55
CA HIS A 83 -16.39 -6.92 0.06
C HIS A 83 -16.19 -7.18 -1.43
N GLN A 84 -16.27 -6.13 -2.25
CA GLN A 84 -15.87 -6.17 -3.66
C GLN A 84 -14.43 -5.68 -3.78
N PHE A 85 -13.49 -6.62 -3.78
CA PHE A 85 -12.08 -6.30 -3.95
C PHE A 85 -11.71 -6.31 -5.44
N LEU A 86 -11.66 -5.12 -6.06
CA LEU A 86 -11.49 -4.94 -7.51
C LEU A 86 -10.16 -4.29 -7.90
N ALA A 87 -9.30 -3.96 -6.93
CA ALA A 87 -7.98 -3.42 -7.21
C ALA A 87 -7.17 -4.36 -8.12
N CYS A 88 -6.38 -3.76 -9.00
CA CYS A 88 -5.63 -4.48 -10.00
C CYS A 88 -4.29 -3.80 -10.26
N THR A 89 -3.23 -4.57 -10.14
CA THR A 89 -1.88 -4.06 -10.33
C THR A 89 -1.69 -3.44 -11.71
N GLY A 90 -1.03 -2.28 -11.74
CA GLY A 90 -0.74 -1.51 -12.95
C GLY A 90 -1.87 -0.64 -13.48
N ALA A 91 -3.07 -0.70 -12.88
CA ALA A 91 -4.19 0.11 -13.33
C ALA A 91 -3.93 1.62 -13.16
N ALA A 92 -4.13 2.39 -14.22
CA ALA A 92 -4.16 3.86 -14.15
C ALA A 92 -5.56 4.38 -13.78
N SER A 93 -5.66 5.64 -13.35
CA SER A 93 -6.93 6.22 -12.87
C SER A 93 -8.08 6.11 -13.89
N THR A 94 -7.79 6.27 -15.18
CA THR A 94 -8.78 6.10 -16.26
C THR A 94 -9.25 4.66 -16.39
N GLU A 95 -8.34 3.69 -16.28
CA GLU A 95 -8.69 2.26 -16.34
C GLU A 95 -9.48 1.83 -15.11
N ILE A 96 -9.14 2.36 -13.93
CA ILE A 96 -9.91 2.16 -12.71
C ILE A 96 -11.34 2.69 -12.92
N ALA A 97 -11.51 3.87 -13.51
CA ALA A 97 -12.82 4.45 -13.79
C ALA A 97 -13.61 3.59 -14.81
N GLU A 98 -12.97 3.14 -15.89
CA GLU A 98 -13.63 2.41 -16.97
C GLU A 98 -13.95 0.96 -16.62
N LYS A 99 -13.04 0.26 -15.93
CA LYS A 99 -13.14 -1.19 -15.70
C LYS A 99 -13.57 -1.53 -14.27
N GLN A 100 -12.98 -0.90 -13.25
CA GLN A 100 -13.23 -1.26 -11.87
C GLN A 100 -14.48 -0.56 -11.31
N ALA A 101 -14.61 0.76 -11.51
CA ALA A 101 -15.76 1.53 -11.03
C ALA A 101 -17.07 1.13 -11.73
N SER A 102 -17.01 0.73 -13.01
CA SER A 102 -18.16 0.23 -13.76
C SER A 102 -18.67 -1.11 -13.23
N ALA A 103 -17.80 -1.95 -12.67
CA ALA A 103 -18.14 -3.23 -12.07
C ALA A 103 -18.69 -3.12 -10.63
N LEU A 104 -18.65 -1.93 -10.02
CA LEU A 104 -19.19 -1.73 -8.68
C LEU A 104 -20.70 -1.93 -8.61
N GLN A 105 -21.12 -2.70 -7.61
CA GLN A 105 -22.50 -2.63 -7.11
C GLN A 105 -22.82 -1.23 -6.56
N ASP A 106 -24.10 -0.88 -6.58
CA ASP A 106 -24.59 0.39 -6.06
C ASP A 106 -24.82 0.33 -4.54
N ASP A 107 -25.03 1.52 -3.97
CA ASP A 107 -25.39 1.74 -2.57
C ASP A 107 -24.28 1.27 -1.60
N LEU A 108 -23.03 1.57 -1.94
CA LEU A 108 -21.85 1.24 -1.14
C LEU A 108 -21.77 2.09 0.15
N ASP A 109 -21.43 1.46 1.26
CA ASP A 109 -21.26 2.11 2.56
C ASP A 109 -19.83 2.66 2.71
N LEU A 110 -18.85 1.91 2.22
CA LEU A 110 -17.42 2.21 2.31
C LEU A 110 -16.74 1.89 0.98
N LEU A 111 -15.90 2.80 0.51
CA LEU A 111 -15.05 2.61 -0.66
C LEU A 111 -13.61 3.04 -0.33
N THR A 112 -12.62 2.24 -0.71
CA THR A 112 -11.21 2.66 -0.70
C THR A 112 -10.65 2.73 -2.11
N ILE A 113 -9.79 3.71 -2.38
CA ILE A 113 -9.19 3.95 -3.70
C ILE A 113 -7.70 4.27 -3.54
N SER A 114 -6.85 3.56 -4.28
CA SER A 114 -5.45 3.95 -4.54
C SER A 114 -5.27 4.14 -6.06
N ALA A 115 -4.80 5.31 -6.50
CA ALA A 115 -4.63 5.61 -7.91
C ALA A 115 -3.60 6.74 -8.13
N GLY A 116 -3.13 6.92 -9.36
CA GLY A 116 -2.30 8.07 -9.75
C GLY A 116 -0.81 7.77 -9.95
N GLY A 117 -0.25 6.72 -9.35
CA GLY A 117 1.16 6.36 -9.55
C GLY A 117 1.46 5.96 -11.01
N ASN A 118 0.56 5.18 -11.61
CA ASN A 118 0.68 4.75 -13.00
C ASN A 118 0.41 5.90 -13.99
N ASP A 119 -0.50 6.83 -13.66
CA ASP A 119 -0.81 8.01 -14.49
C ASP A 119 0.41 8.91 -14.76
N VAL A 120 1.37 8.93 -13.83
CA VAL A 120 2.58 9.78 -13.91
C VAL A 120 3.81 9.02 -14.39
N GLY A 121 3.66 7.76 -14.79
CA GLY A 121 4.75 6.97 -15.38
C GLY A 121 5.78 6.45 -14.37
N LEU A 122 5.36 6.09 -13.15
CA LEU A 122 6.26 5.57 -12.11
C LEU A 122 7.15 4.41 -12.62
N THR A 123 6.62 3.49 -13.42
CA THR A 123 7.40 2.39 -14.02
C THR A 123 8.57 2.87 -14.87
N VAL A 124 8.38 3.96 -15.62
CA VAL A 124 9.44 4.55 -16.46
C VAL A 124 10.51 5.17 -15.59
N ILE A 125 10.12 5.86 -14.51
CA ILE A 125 11.04 6.44 -13.53
C ILE A 125 11.85 5.34 -12.83
N LEU A 126 11.19 4.28 -12.33
CA LEU A 126 11.88 3.19 -11.65
C LEU A 126 12.85 2.46 -12.60
N ASN A 127 12.48 2.28 -13.87
CA ASN A 127 13.43 1.77 -14.85
C ASN A 127 14.61 2.73 -15.03
N ASN A 128 14.35 4.00 -15.36
CA ASN A 128 15.42 4.88 -15.81
C ASN A 128 16.33 5.36 -14.68
N CYS A 129 15.81 5.45 -13.45
CA CYS A 129 16.53 6.03 -12.31
C CYS A 129 17.05 5.00 -11.31
N ILE A 130 16.41 3.84 -11.21
CA ILE A 130 16.69 2.87 -10.14
C ILE A 130 17.29 1.59 -10.71
N TYR A 131 16.47 0.82 -11.42
CA TYR A 131 16.81 -0.55 -11.82
C TYR A 131 17.61 -0.65 -13.11
N GLN A 132 17.37 0.27 -14.04
CA GLN A 132 18.00 0.31 -15.35
C GLN A 132 17.81 -1.02 -16.11
N PHE A 133 16.61 -1.62 -16.01
CA PHE A 133 16.29 -2.91 -16.66
C PHE A 133 16.47 -2.83 -18.17
N PHE A 134 16.02 -1.73 -18.78
CA PHE A 134 16.37 -1.36 -20.14
C PHE A 134 17.41 -0.26 -20.06
N MET A 135 18.68 -0.62 -20.35
CA MET A 135 19.88 0.22 -20.22
C MET A 135 19.57 1.71 -20.42
N ALA A 136 19.37 2.41 -19.31
CA ALA A 136 19.04 3.82 -19.36
C ALA A 136 20.27 4.61 -19.83
N GLY A 137 20.07 5.53 -20.76
CA GLY A 137 21.05 6.54 -21.12
C GLY A 137 21.38 7.46 -19.94
N GLU A 138 22.45 8.24 -20.07
CA GLU A 138 22.92 9.15 -19.00
C GLU A 138 21.82 10.12 -18.54
N ASP A 139 21.02 10.63 -19.49
CA ASP A 139 19.99 11.65 -19.26
C ASP A 139 18.57 11.08 -19.06
N ASP A 140 18.36 9.77 -19.27
CA ASP A 140 17.04 9.15 -19.32
C ASP A 140 16.27 9.25 -18.00
N CYS A 141 17.00 9.25 -16.88
CA CYS A 141 16.40 9.44 -15.56
C CYS A 141 15.88 10.88 -15.39
N ASP A 142 16.67 11.87 -15.79
CA ASP A 142 16.29 13.28 -15.64
C ASP A 142 15.11 13.63 -16.55
N LEU A 143 15.09 13.09 -17.76
CA LEU A 143 13.94 13.18 -18.67
C LEU A 143 12.68 12.52 -18.07
N ALA A 144 12.80 11.32 -17.50
CA ALA A 144 11.65 10.64 -16.87
C ALA A 144 11.09 11.43 -15.68
N ILE A 145 11.97 12.03 -14.86
CA ILE A 145 11.56 12.91 -13.75
C ILE A 145 10.89 14.17 -14.28
N GLN A 146 11.41 14.78 -15.34
CA GLN A 146 10.82 15.97 -15.96
C GLN A 146 9.42 15.66 -16.51
N ASP A 147 9.28 14.60 -17.29
CA ASP A 147 8.00 14.17 -17.85
C ASP A 147 6.95 13.95 -16.75
N ALA A 148 7.33 13.29 -15.66
CA ALA A 148 6.43 13.10 -14.52
C ALA A 148 6.01 14.43 -13.87
N ARG A 149 6.94 15.38 -13.70
CA ARG A 149 6.60 16.73 -13.20
C ARG A 149 5.60 17.43 -14.10
N GLU A 150 5.79 17.35 -15.41
CA GLU A 150 4.89 17.95 -16.40
C GLU A 150 3.49 17.30 -16.35
N ARG A 151 3.42 15.97 -16.24
CA ARG A 151 2.16 15.23 -16.10
C ARG A 151 1.40 15.58 -14.81
N ILE A 152 2.11 15.72 -13.70
CA ILE A 152 1.53 16.10 -12.40
C ILE A 152 1.04 17.56 -12.42
N ALA A 153 1.84 18.49 -12.95
CA ALA A 153 1.50 19.90 -13.00
C ALA A 153 0.35 20.20 -13.98
N ASN A 154 0.17 19.37 -15.00
CA ASN A 154 -0.89 19.53 -15.98
C ASN A 154 -2.25 19.12 -15.41
N LYS A 155 -3.08 20.11 -15.05
CA LYS A 155 -4.46 19.90 -14.57
C LYS A 155 -5.36 19.09 -15.51
N THR A 156 -5.03 19.04 -16.80
CA THR A 156 -5.78 18.26 -17.80
C THR A 156 -5.36 16.78 -17.88
N GLN A 157 -4.36 16.38 -17.09
CA GLN A 157 -3.88 15.00 -16.99
C GLN A 157 -4.23 14.41 -15.61
N LEU A 158 -3.29 14.31 -14.67
CA LEU A 158 -3.49 13.58 -13.41
C LEU A 158 -4.74 14.04 -12.66
N TYR A 159 -4.90 15.35 -12.43
CA TYR A 159 -6.06 15.87 -11.72
C TYR A 159 -7.37 15.50 -12.43
N LYS A 160 -7.44 15.71 -13.76
CA LYS A 160 -8.61 15.35 -14.56
C LYS A 160 -8.94 13.85 -14.46
N ASN A 161 -7.95 12.98 -14.64
CA ASN A 161 -8.15 11.52 -14.60
C ASN A 161 -8.67 11.07 -13.24
N VAL A 162 -8.09 11.59 -12.16
CA VAL A 162 -8.53 11.28 -10.78
C VAL A 162 -9.93 11.81 -10.51
N THR A 163 -10.26 13.03 -10.96
CA THR A 163 -11.64 13.54 -10.80
C THR A 163 -12.66 12.75 -11.61
N GLN A 164 -12.31 12.28 -12.81
CA GLN A 164 -13.18 11.40 -13.60
C GLN A 164 -13.45 10.07 -12.89
N LEU A 165 -12.44 9.51 -12.23
CA LEU A 165 -12.61 8.34 -11.37
C LEU A 165 -13.58 8.65 -10.21
N PHE A 166 -13.42 9.79 -9.54
CA PHE A 166 -14.30 10.16 -8.43
C PHE A 166 -15.75 10.40 -8.88
N ASP A 167 -15.94 11.01 -10.05
CA ASP A 167 -17.26 11.20 -10.66
C ASP A 167 -17.91 9.85 -11.03
N ALA A 168 -17.12 8.86 -11.48
CA ALA A 168 -17.62 7.53 -11.80
C ALA A 168 -18.08 6.74 -10.56
N VAL A 169 -17.42 6.89 -9.42
CA VAL A 169 -17.77 6.16 -8.18
C VAL A 169 -18.82 6.87 -7.35
N LYS A 170 -18.93 8.19 -7.42
CA LYS A 170 -19.91 8.97 -6.64
C LYS A 170 -21.35 8.45 -6.74
N PRO A 171 -21.90 8.10 -7.92
CA PRO A 171 -23.26 7.55 -8.02
C PRO A 171 -23.40 6.13 -7.43
N LYS A 172 -22.29 5.43 -7.19
CA LYS A 172 -22.27 4.08 -6.58
C LYS A 172 -22.36 4.11 -5.06
N MET A 173 -22.10 5.25 -4.43
CA MET A 173 -22.10 5.38 -2.98
C MET A 173 -23.50 5.56 -2.41
N ASN A 174 -23.73 5.04 -1.21
CA ASN A 174 -24.91 5.36 -0.41
C ASN A 174 -24.96 6.88 -0.15
N LYS A 175 -26.11 7.50 -0.42
CA LYS A 175 -26.28 8.96 -0.40
C LYS A 175 -26.27 9.57 1.02
N ASP A 176 -26.64 8.78 2.03
CA ASP A 176 -26.84 9.27 3.39
C ASP A 176 -25.57 9.11 4.22
N HIS A 177 -24.87 7.99 4.07
CA HIS A 177 -23.70 7.68 4.90
C HIS A 177 -22.46 7.16 4.18
N GLY A 178 -22.53 6.92 2.87
CA GLY A 178 -21.40 6.42 2.09
C GLY A 178 -20.14 7.28 2.25
N VAL A 179 -19.00 6.63 2.45
CA VAL A 179 -17.70 7.29 2.61
C VAL A 179 -16.65 6.68 1.70
N VAL A 180 -15.80 7.54 1.12
CA VAL A 180 -14.72 7.16 0.21
C VAL A 180 -13.38 7.58 0.82
N TYR A 181 -12.45 6.65 0.93
CA TYR A 181 -11.08 6.90 1.36
C TYR A 181 -10.13 6.79 0.17
N VAL A 182 -9.45 7.88 -0.14
CA VAL A 182 -8.41 7.97 -1.16
C VAL A 182 -7.07 7.89 -0.45
N THR A 183 -6.31 6.82 -0.67
CA THR A 183 -5.00 6.65 -0.06
C THR A 183 -3.94 7.36 -0.88
N GLY A 184 -3.05 8.11 -0.22
CA GLY A 184 -1.85 8.67 -0.86
C GLY A 184 -0.75 7.64 -1.12
N TYR A 185 0.46 8.14 -1.32
CA TYR A 185 1.71 7.37 -1.38
C TYR A 185 2.72 7.88 -0.36
N ALA A 186 3.69 7.06 0.01
CA ALA A 186 4.82 7.51 0.83
C ALA A 186 6.08 7.69 -0.02
N GLY A 187 6.91 8.67 0.35
CA GLY A 187 8.25 8.84 -0.21
C GLY A 187 9.08 7.58 0.01
N PHE A 188 9.87 7.22 -0.98
CA PHE A 188 10.63 5.97 -0.99
C PHE A 188 11.95 6.10 -0.27
N PHE A 189 12.48 7.32 -0.14
CA PHE A 189 13.83 7.53 0.32
C PHE A 189 13.92 8.45 1.54
N GLY A 190 14.79 8.12 2.49
CA GLY A 190 15.36 9.10 3.40
C GLY A 190 16.15 10.12 2.60
N THR A 191 16.24 11.36 3.08
CA THR A 191 16.93 12.46 2.38
C THR A 191 17.74 13.33 3.34
N ASP A 192 18.16 12.76 4.47
CA ASP A 192 18.78 13.51 5.56
C ASP A 192 20.32 13.60 5.43
N ASP A 193 20.94 12.69 4.65
CA ASP A 193 22.38 12.65 4.44
C ASP A 193 22.76 12.10 3.06
N GLU A 194 24.06 11.99 2.80
CA GLU A 194 24.67 11.55 1.54
C GLU A 194 25.14 10.08 1.56
N LEU A 195 24.83 9.31 2.60
CA LEU A 195 25.37 7.95 2.81
C LEU A 195 25.08 7.02 1.62
N CYS A 196 23.92 7.21 0.98
CA CYS A 196 23.49 6.45 -0.19
C CYS A 196 24.05 6.93 -1.54
N ASN A 197 24.90 7.95 -1.60
CA ASN A 197 25.35 8.53 -2.87
C ASN A 197 26.08 7.54 -3.78
N ASN A 198 26.66 6.48 -3.22
CA ASN A 198 27.36 5.43 -3.96
C ASN A 198 26.55 4.13 -4.09
N VAL A 199 25.29 4.12 -3.66
CA VAL A 199 24.38 2.98 -3.78
C VAL A 199 23.74 3.02 -5.16
N THR A 200 23.67 1.87 -5.83
CA THR A 200 22.99 1.70 -7.11
C THR A 200 22.29 0.35 -7.13
N TRP A 201 21.09 0.34 -7.69
CA TRP A 201 20.26 -0.84 -7.87
C TRP A 201 20.20 -1.28 -9.34
N ALA A 202 21.17 -0.82 -10.15
CA ALA A 202 21.32 -1.19 -11.55
C ALA A 202 21.47 -2.71 -11.70
N VAL A 203 20.56 -3.31 -12.46
CA VAL A 203 20.49 -4.77 -12.64
C VAL A 203 21.67 -5.31 -13.47
N TRP A 204 22.21 -4.52 -14.39
CA TRP A 204 23.26 -4.96 -15.34
C TRP A 204 24.69 -4.56 -14.94
N LYS A 205 24.90 -4.04 -13.73
CA LYS A 205 26.18 -3.46 -13.29
C LYS A 205 27.38 -4.42 -13.43
N ALA A 206 27.16 -5.72 -13.23
CA ALA A 206 28.23 -6.72 -13.26
C ALA A 206 28.64 -7.14 -14.68
N VAL A 207 27.76 -6.91 -15.67
CA VAL A 207 27.93 -7.41 -17.04
C VAL A 207 28.49 -6.31 -17.95
N GLU A 208 28.18 -5.05 -17.65
CA GLU A 208 28.55 -3.92 -18.48
C GLU A 208 29.53 -2.96 -17.78
N SER A 209 30.78 -2.94 -18.26
CA SER A 209 31.83 -2.04 -17.74
C SER A 209 31.79 -0.62 -18.32
N SER A 210 30.92 -0.35 -19.31
CA SER A 210 30.83 0.91 -20.05
C SER A 210 29.74 1.87 -19.57
N GLN A 211 28.76 1.40 -18.79
CA GLN A 211 27.59 2.19 -18.43
C GLN A 211 27.82 3.04 -17.18
N LYS A 212 27.49 4.33 -17.24
CA LYS A 212 27.36 5.18 -16.04
C LYS A 212 26.07 4.80 -15.33
N SER A 213 26.14 3.83 -14.42
CA SER A 213 24.97 3.46 -13.61
C SER A 213 24.38 4.69 -12.92
N GLN A 214 23.06 4.76 -12.85
CA GLN A 214 22.39 5.74 -11.99
C GLN A 214 22.57 5.34 -10.53
N TYR A 215 22.90 6.33 -9.69
CA TYR A 215 23.12 6.17 -8.26
C TYR A 215 22.03 6.89 -7.46
N LEU A 216 21.79 6.42 -6.24
CA LEU A 216 20.83 6.99 -5.29
C LEU A 216 21.40 8.23 -4.57
N THR A 217 21.92 9.17 -5.35
CA THR A 217 22.43 10.45 -4.84
C THR A 217 21.36 11.19 -4.06
N LEU A 218 21.76 12.04 -3.13
CA LEU A 218 20.84 12.86 -2.35
C LEU A 218 19.89 13.65 -3.26
N ASP A 219 20.41 14.31 -4.31
CA ASP A 219 19.61 15.05 -5.28
C ASP A 219 18.60 14.16 -6.01
N ARG A 220 19.00 12.94 -6.39
CA ARG A 220 18.13 11.96 -7.02
C ARG A 220 16.99 11.55 -6.09
N ARG A 221 17.30 11.19 -4.84
CA ARG A 221 16.31 10.79 -3.83
C ARG A 221 15.35 11.93 -3.53
N VAL A 222 15.85 13.16 -3.35
CA VAL A 222 15.03 14.36 -3.14
C VAL A 222 14.09 14.60 -4.32
N ALA A 223 14.58 14.46 -5.56
CA ALA A 223 13.78 14.65 -6.76
C ALA A 223 12.64 13.63 -6.87
N LEU A 224 12.92 12.34 -6.62
CA LEU A 224 11.95 11.26 -6.66
C LEU A 224 10.87 11.41 -5.57
N ASP A 225 11.28 11.66 -4.33
CA ASP A 225 10.34 11.90 -3.22
C ASP A 225 9.48 13.16 -3.45
N SER A 226 10.00 14.15 -4.19
CA SER A 226 9.23 15.35 -4.57
C SER A 226 8.08 15.03 -5.52
N LEU A 227 8.26 14.06 -6.42
CA LEU A 227 7.18 13.59 -7.29
C LEU A 227 6.05 12.98 -6.47
N VAL A 228 6.38 12.13 -5.49
CA VAL A 228 5.41 11.50 -4.60
C VAL A 228 4.58 12.55 -3.85
N ARG A 229 5.24 13.53 -3.23
CA ARG A 229 4.55 14.64 -2.56
C ARG A 229 3.64 15.41 -3.52
N SER A 230 4.08 15.63 -4.75
CA SER A 230 3.29 16.36 -5.75
C SER A 230 2.04 15.58 -6.18
N VAL A 231 2.13 14.26 -6.34
CA VAL A 231 0.96 13.39 -6.57
C VAL A 231 -0.01 13.46 -5.39
N ASN A 232 0.49 13.34 -4.15
CA ASN A 232 -0.36 13.43 -2.96
C ASN A 232 -1.11 14.76 -2.85
N ILE A 233 -0.48 15.88 -3.23
CA ILE A 233 -1.14 17.19 -3.29
C ILE A 233 -2.33 17.15 -4.25
N VAL A 234 -2.14 16.58 -5.45
CA VAL A 234 -3.21 16.46 -6.46
C VAL A 234 -4.34 15.55 -5.96
N LEU A 235 -4.02 14.40 -5.37
CA LEU A 235 -5.00 13.46 -4.83
C LEU A 235 -5.82 14.09 -3.69
N ARG A 236 -5.16 14.79 -2.77
CA ARG A 236 -5.81 15.52 -1.67
C ARG A 236 -6.77 16.59 -2.21
N GLN A 237 -6.30 17.42 -3.14
CA GLN A 237 -7.14 18.45 -3.77
C GLN A 237 -8.35 17.87 -4.50
N ALA A 238 -8.17 16.78 -5.22
CA ALA A 238 -9.27 16.11 -5.92
C ALA A 238 -10.29 15.50 -4.94
N ALA A 239 -9.83 14.90 -3.83
CA ALA A 239 -10.70 14.36 -2.80
C ALA A 239 -11.51 15.47 -2.10
N GLU A 240 -10.86 16.57 -1.73
CA GLU A 240 -11.51 17.76 -1.15
C GLU A 240 -12.56 18.34 -2.10
N ALA A 241 -12.26 18.42 -3.41
CA ALA A 241 -13.19 18.90 -4.42
C ALA A 241 -14.37 17.94 -4.67
N ALA A 242 -14.20 16.64 -4.50
CA ALA A 242 -15.25 15.64 -4.68
C ALA A 242 -16.34 15.74 -3.60
N GLY A 243 -16.00 16.24 -2.41
CA GLY A 243 -16.94 16.62 -1.36
C GLY A 243 -16.63 16.00 0.01
N PRO A 244 -17.45 16.29 1.04
CA PRO A 244 -17.13 16.00 2.43
C PRO A 244 -17.12 14.51 2.81
N ASN A 245 -17.54 13.62 1.91
CA ASN A 245 -17.48 12.17 2.10
C ASN A 245 -16.25 11.53 1.43
N PHE A 246 -15.40 12.32 0.77
CA PHE A 246 -14.12 11.88 0.21
C PHE A 246 -12.99 12.32 1.13
N HIS A 247 -12.24 11.36 1.67
CA HIS A 247 -11.21 11.59 2.67
C HIS A 247 -9.86 11.14 2.13
N PHE A 248 -8.87 12.03 2.16
CA PHE A 248 -7.50 11.68 1.78
C PHE A 248 -6.72 11.13 2.98
N ILE A 249 -6.18 9.93 2.85
CA ILE A 249 -5.36 9.26 3.87
C ILE A 249 -3.89 9.44 3.53
N ASP A 250 -3.22 10.26 4.34
CA ASP A 250 -1.80 10.56 4.23
C ASP A 250 -1.00 9.74 5.25
N TYR A 251 -0.30 8.71 4.75
CA TYR A 251 0.55 7.87 5.59
C TYR A 251 2.04 8.20 5.45
N ASP A 252 2.42 9.16 4.60
CA ASP A 252 3.85 9.46 4.33
C ASP A 252 4.60 9.91 5.59
N ALA A 253 3.96 10.76 6.39
CA ALA A 253 4.53 11.25 7.64
C ALA A 253 4.79 10.11 8.64
N HIS A 254 3.92 9.09 8.66
CA HIS A 254 4.07 7.94 9.53
C HIS A 254 5.21 7.04 9.06
N ILE A 255 5.33 6.79 7.75
CA ILE A 255 6.45 6.04 7.16
C ILE A 255 7.79 6.74 7.40
N LYS A 256 7.82 8.07 7.32
CA LYS A 256 9.03 8.84 7.68
C LYS A 256 9.35 8.69 9.16
N ALA A 257 8.37 8.82 10.04
CA ALA A 257 8.58 8.76 11.48
C ALA A 257 9.01 7.36 11.95
N SER A 258 8.50 6.31 11.31
CA SER A 258 8.91 4.92 11.53
C SER A 258 10.28 4.60 10.93
N ARG A 259 10.86 5.51 10.14
CA ARG A 259 12.08 5.30 9.35
C ARG A 259 11.91 4.15 8.37
N GLY A 260 10.75 4.09 7.71
CA GLY A 260 10.33 3.00 6.83
C GLY A 260 10.86 3.05 5.41
N ARG A 261 11.61 4.10 5.05
CA ARG A 261 12.09 4.34 3.69
C ARG A 261 13.43 3.63 3.42
N TYR A 262 13.83 3.55 2.17
CA TYR A 262 15.21 3.21 1.81
C TYR A 262 16.14 4.39 2.14
N CYS A 263 17.44 4.17 2.29
CA CYS A 263 18.42 5.24 2.48
C CYS A 263 18.12 6.17 3.66
N GLU A 264 17.59 5.61 4.74
CA GLU A 264 17.39 6.30 6.02
C GLU A 264 18.74 6.56 6.71
N SER A 265 18.88 7.71 7.38
CA SER A 265 20.19 8.12 7.91
C SER A 265 20.82 7.08 8.84
N GLY A 266 22.06 6.67 8.58
CA GLY A 266 22.75 5.62 9.36
C GLY A 266 22.39 4.18 8.98
N VAL A 267 21.59 3.96 7.94
CA VAL A 267 21.37 2.64 7.32
C VAL A 267 22.36 2.44 6.18
N LEU A 268 23.12 1.35 6.22
CA LEU A 268 23.99 0.93 5.11
C LEU A 268 23.17 0.05 4.17
N GLU A 269 22.89 0.56 2.97
CA GLU A 269 22.14 -0.17 1.95
C GLU A 269 23.05 -1.10 1.11
N PRO A 270 22.54 -2.26 0.65
CA PRO A 270 21.16 -2.73 0.80
C PRO A 270 20.86 -3.33 2.19
N ALA A 271 19.65 -3.11 2.72
CA ALA A 271 19.20 -3.56 4.04
C ALA A 271 17.80 -4.20 4.02
N PRO A 272 17.58 -5.25 3.21
CA PRO A 272 16.24 -5.61 2.76
C PRO A 272 15.33 -6.23 3.82
N ASN A 273 15.91 -6.80 4.87
CA ASN A 273 15.16 -7.36 5.99
C ASN A 273 15.26 -6.50 7.25
N ARG A 274 15.64 -5.21 7.10
CA ARG A 274 15.63 -4.25 8.20
C ARG A 274 14.22 -4.17 8.79
N ARG A 275 14.13 -4.25 10.11
CA ARG A 275 12.86 -4.36 10.85
C ARG A 275 11.92 -3.18 10.56
N GLU A 276 12.47 -1.98 10.47
CA GLU A 276 11.68 -0.78 10.25
C GLU A 276 11.33 -0.58 8.77
N LEU A 277 11.94 -1.29 7.81
CA LEU A 277 11.68 -1.07 6.39
C LEU A 277 10.22 -1.39 6.03
N ASP A 278 9.52 -0.39 5.48
CA ASP A 278 8.08 -0.44 5.14
C ASP A 278 7.82 -0.78 3.67
N PHE A 279 8.85 -0.81 2.83
CA PHE A 279 8.77 -1.18 1.42
C PHE A 279 9.61 -2.42 1.13
N TYR A 280 9.26 -3.19 0.11
CA TYR A 280 10.12 -4.27 -0.36
C TYR A 280 11.34 -3.70 -1.09
N GLU A 281 12.52 -3.96 -0.56
CA GLU A 281 13.81 -3.81 -1.25
C GLU A 281 14.16 -5.11 -2.00
N TRP A 282 15.15 -5.05 -2.89
CA TRP A 282 15.84 -6.23 -3.42
C TRP A 282 16.16 -7.27 -2.35
N ASP A 283 15.85 -8.55 -2.60
CA ASP A 283 16.13 -9.67 -1.68
C ASP A 283 15.44 -9.59 -0.30
N THR A 284 14.39 -8.76 -0.18
CA THR A 284 13.51 -8.81 1.00
C THR A 284 12.87 -10.18 1.08
N VAL A 285 12.74 -10.74 2.29
CA VAL A 285 12.06 -12.00 2.60
C VAL A 285 11.31 -11.81 3.92
N ASP A 286 9.99 -11.79 3.86
CA ASP A 286 9.15 -11.67 5.05
C ASP A 286 9.17 -12.94 5.91
N THR A 287 8.71 -12.80 7.15
CA THR A 287 8.69 -13.93 8.09
C THR A 287 7.72 -15.00 7.58
N GLY A 288 8.22 -16.22 7.39
CA GLY A 288 7.44 -17.35 6.90
C GLY A 288 7.53 -17.56 5.38
N GLU A 289 8.21 -16.67 4.65
CA GLU A 289 8.47 -16.86 3.22
C GLU A 289 9.71 -17.72 2.97
N ASN A 290 9.70 -18.44 1.84
CA ASN A 290 10.85 -19.19 1.35
C ASN A 290 11.54 -18.39 0.23
N ARG A 291 12.80 -18.00 0.47
CA ARG A 291 13.60 -17.23 -0.49
C ARG A 291 13.70 -17.91 -1.86
N THR A 292 13.94 -19.23 -1.88
CA THR A 292 14.12 -19.97 -3.13
C THR A 292 12.82 -20.01 -3.91
N GLU A 293 11.67 -20.16 -3.24
CA GLU A 293 10.36 -20.08 -3.90
C GLU A 293 10.14 -18.67 -4.48
N LEU A 294 10.40 -17.59 -3.75
CA LEU A 294 10.28 -16.22 -4.28
C LEU A 294 11.20 -15.89 -5.46
N GLN A 295 12.29 -16.63 -5.62
CA GLN A 295 13.23 -16.51 -6.72
C GLN A 295 12.85 -17.41 -7.91
N HIS A 296 12.17 -18.55 -7.65
CA HIS A 296 11.86 -19.59 -8.64
C HIS A 296 10.38 -19.62 -9.05
N GLU A 297 9.48 -18.99 -8.31
CA GLU A 297 8.09 -18.74 -8.69
C GLU A 297 8.05 -17.67 -9.79
N THR A 298 8.46 -18.11 -10.97
CA THR A 298 8.37 -17.40 -12.23
C THR A 298 7.35 -18.15 -13.06
N GLY A 299 6.10 -17.69 -13.12
CA GLY A 299 5.07 -18.56 -13.69
C GLY A 299 3.83 -17.95 -14.31
N ASP A 300 3.54 -16.66 -14.14
CA ASP A 300 2.24 -16.17 -14.59
C ASP A 300 2.31 -15.11 -15.67
N ASP A 301 1.38 -15.27 -16.60
CA ASP A 301 0.88 -14.26 -17.50
C ASP A 301 0.58 -12.95 -16.76
N VAL A 302 1.36 -11.90 -17.07
CA VAL A 302 1.10 -10.55 -16.56
C VAL A 302 0.29 -9.76 -17.59
N PRO A 303 -0.77 -9.03 -17.20
CA PRO A 303 -1.56 -8.23 -18.14
C PRO A 303 -0.68 -7.18 -18.86
N LYS A 304 -0.87 -7.00 -20.16
CA LYS A 304 -0.25 -5.89 -20.92
C LYS A 304 -0.66 -4.54 -20.33
N GLY A 305 0.30 -3.63 -20.22
CA GLY A 305 0.09 -2.33 -19.58
C GLY A 305 0.22 -2.34 -18.05
N SER A 306 0.31 -3.52 -17.41
CA SER A 306 0.63 -3.61 -15.98
C SER A 306 2.07 -3.17 -15.69
N PHE A 307 2.37 -2.90 -14.41
CA PHE A 307 3.74 -2.58 -13.97
C PHE A 307 4.72 -3.70 -14.36
N GLU A 308 4.35 -4.94 -14.06
CA GLU A 308 5.11 -6.15 -14.37
C GLU A 308 5.23 -6.38 -15.87
N GLY A 309 4.14 -6.18 -16.63
CA GLY A 309 4.16 -6.23 -18.09
C GLY A 309 5.15 -5.21 -18.68
N GLY A 310 5.18 -3.99 -18.15
CA GLY A 310 6.12 -2.95 -18.57
C GLY A 310 7.58 -3.24 -18.20
N ILE A 311 7.86 -4.01 -17.15
CA ILE A 311 9.21 -4.51 -16.86
C ILE A 311 9.56 -5.63 -17.84
N ALA A 312 8.65 -6.59 -18.06
CA ALA A 312 8.85 -7.70 -18.99
C ALA A 312 9.17 -7.23 -20.41
N GLU A 313 8.42 -6.25 -20.94
CA GLU A 313 8.68 -5.65 -22.26
C GLU A 313 10.09 -5.05 -22.36
N ARG A 314 10.53 -4.36 -21.31
CA ARG A 314 11.83 -3.70 -21.25
C ARG A 314 12.98 -4.72 -21.25
N ILE A 315 12.90 -5.75 -20.41
CA ILE A 315 13.92 -6.79 -20.36
C ILE A 315 14.03 -7.52 -21.69
N ASN A 316 12.90 -7.85 -22.32
CA ASN A 316 12.90 -8.48 -23.65
C ASN A 316 13.65 -7.65 -24.68
N LYS A 317 13.38 -6.34 -24.72
CA LYS A 317 14.06 -5.44 -25.63
C LYS A 317 15.58 -5.44 -25.39
N THR A 318 16.03 -5.49 -24.13
CA THR A 318 17.46 -5.62 -23.80
C THR A 318 18.07 -6.93 -24.29
N LEU A 319 17.41 -8.07 -24.08
CA LEU A 319 17.95 -9.36 -24.54
C LEU A 319 17.97 -9.50 -26.08
N GLN A 320 17.07 -8.82 -26.78
CA GLN A 320 17.12 -8.72 -28.24
C GLN A 320 18.34 -7.92 -28.73
N GLU A 321 18.71 -6.86 -28.01
CA GLU A 321 19.88 -6.03 -28.32
C GLU A 321 21.20 -6.70 -27.87
N HIS A 322 21.15 -7.60 -26.88
CA HIS A 322 22.30 -8.31 -26.28
C HIS A 322 22.07 -9.84 -26.19
N PRO A 323 22.17 -10.59 -27.31
CA PRO A 323 21.87 -12.02 -27.35
C PRO A 323 22.88 -12.90 -26.59
N ASP A 324 24.06 -12.36 -26.27
CA ASP A 324 25.10 -13.00 -25.46
C ASP A 324 24.82 -12.94 -23.95
N TRP A 325 23.74 -12.27 -23.54
CA TRP A 325 23.34 -12.17 -22.13
C TRP A 325 22.26 -13.21 -21.81
N GLU A 326 22.26 -13.73 -20.58
CA GLU A 326 21.21 -14.60 -20.05
C GLU A 326 20.94 -14.30 -18.59
N TRP A 327 19.82 -14.82 -18.09
CA TRP A 327 19.44 -14.71 -16.69
C TRP A 327 19.86 -15.98 -15.93
N ASP A 328 20.58 -15.79 -14.82
CA ASP A 328 20.95 -16.81 -13.84
C ASP A 328 20.18 -16.53 -12.53
N PRO A 329 19.45 -17.50 -11.96
CA PRO A 329 18.63 -17.30 -10.76
C PRO A 329 19.41 -16.81 -9.54
N ASP A 330 20.68 -17.22 -9.40
CA ASP A 330 21.51 -16.92 -8.24
C ASP A 330 22.34 -15.64 -8.43
N LYS A 331 22.63 -15.29 -9.69
CA LYS A 331 23.56 -14.20 -10.05
C LYS A 331 22.90 -13.04 -10.76
N GLY A 332 21.61 -13.14 -11.07
CA GLY A 332 20.93 -12.22 -11.97
C GLY A 332 21.47 -12.39 -13.39
N PHE A 333 21.54 -11.29 -14.16
CA PHE A 333 21.99 -11.40 -15.53
C PHE A 333 23.50 -11.59 -15.67
N VAL A 334 23.91 -12.49 -16.56
CA VAL A 334 25.30 -12.89 -16.79
C VAL A 334 25.61 -12.95 -18.28
N ASN A 335 26.90 -12.82 -18.64
CA ASN A 335 27.35 -12.98 -20.02
C ASN A 335 27.67 -14.46 -20.31
N LYS A 336 26.97 -15.06 -21.27
CA LYS A 336 27.14 -16.46 -21.73
C LYS A 336 28.58 -16.80 -22.08
N SER A 337 29.32 -15.85 -22.65
CA SER A 337 30.69 -16.08 -23.11
C SER A 337 31.72 -16.13 -21.98
N LYS A 338 31.36 -15.66 -20.78
CA LYS A 338 32.26 -15.57 -19.61
C LYS A 338 32.04 -16.66 -18.58
N THR A 339 30.90 -17.37 -18.61
CA THR A 339 30.56 -18.47 -17.70
C THR A 339 30.74 -19.82 -18.40
N GLY A 340 31.95 -20.38 -18.33
CA GLY A 340 32.30 -21.69 -18.91
C GLY A 340 31.67 -22.91 -18.22
N VAL A 341 30.37 -22.90 -17.93
CA VAL A 341 29.63 -24.05 -17.41
C VAL A 341 28.39 -24.25 -18.25
N GLY A 342 28.38 -25.31 -19.05
CA GLY A 342 27.22 -25.74 -19.82
C GLY A 342 26.08 -26.16 -18.89
N GLY A 343 25.16 -25.25 -18.63
CA GLY A 343 23.80 -25.56 -18.23
C GLY A 343 22.93 -25.58 -19.48
N LYS A 344 22.18 -26.66 -19.71
CA LYS A 344 21.11 -26.65 -20.72
C LYS A 344 20.03 -25.67 -20.24
N GLY A 345 20.08 -24.43 -20.70
CA GLY A 345 18.96 -23.50 -20.61
C GLY A 345 17.94 -23.86 -21.68
N GLU A 346 16.72 -24.17 -21.26
CA GLU A 346 15.58 -24.10 -22.17
C GLU A 346 15.43 -22.64 -22.60
N GLU A 347 15.47 -22.40 -23.91
CA GLU A 347 15.21 -21.11 -24.50
C GLU A 347 13.78 -20.69 -24.12
N GLY A 348 13.64 -19.72 -23.21
CA GLY A 348 12.36 -19.15 -22.86
C GLY A 348 11.79 -18.37 -24.05
N GLU A 349 10.96 -19.01 -24.87
CA GLU A 349 10.16 -18.32 -25.88
C GLU A 349 9.12 -17.41 -25.20
N MET A 350 9.17 -16.10 -25.49
CA MET A 350 8.11 -15.18 -25.15
C MET A 350 6.84 -15.56 -25.94
N GLY A 351 5.82 -16.06 -25.25
CA GLY A 351 4.49 -16.26 -25.81
C GLY A 351 3.56 -15.09 -25.51
N VAL A 352 3.04 -14.42 -26.54
CA VAL A 352 1.87 -13.54 -26.39
C VAL A 352 0.61 -14.40 -26.54
N VAL A 353 -0.12 -14.63 -25.45
CA VAL A 353 -1.40 -15.33 -25.47
C VAL A 353 -2.51 -14.34 -25.14
N GLY A 354 -2.98 -13.60 -26.16
CA GLY A 354 -3.99 -12.55 -25.97
C GLY A 354 -3.42 -11.26 -25.35
N ASP A 355 -4.05 -10.79 -24.26
CA ASP A 355 -3.70 -9.54 -23.57
C ASP A 355 -2.64 -9.71 -22.48
N THR A 356 -2.01 -10.88 -22.37
CA THR A 356 -0.97 -11.16 -21.39
C THR A 356 0.41 -11.26 -22.03
N ILE A 357 1.43 -10.93 -21.24
CA ILE A 357 2.83 -11.16 -21.55
C ILE A 357 3.29 -12.28 -20.63
N SER A 358 3.69 -13.41 -21.20
CA SER A 358 4.36 -14.47 -20.44
C SER A 358 5.83 -14.10 -20.29
N TRP A 359 6.27 -13.77 -19.08
CA TRP A 359 7.68 -13.54 -18.76
C TRP A 359 8.02 -13.91 -17.32
N MET A 360 9.19 -14.51 -17.14
CA MET A 360 9.77 -15.01 -15.89
C MET A 360 10.36 -13.89 -15.01
N LEU A 361 9.55 -12.92 -14.55
CA LEU A 361 9.98 -12.04 -13.45
C LEU A 361 9.69 -12.75 -12.12
N PRO A 362 10.69 -12.99 -11.26
CA PRO A 362 10.44 -13.55 -9.94
C PRO A 362 9.56 -12.63 -9.11
N ASP A 363 8.73 -13.20 -8.24
CA ASP A 363 7.88 -12.42 -7.33
C ASP A 363 8.70 -11.53 -6.38
N SER A 364 9.93 -11.97 -6.04
CA SER A 364 10.92 -11.16 -5.33
C SER A 364 11.24 -9.82 -6.02
N TRP A 365 11.10 -9.74 -7.36
CA TRP A 365 11.38 -8.53 -8.15
C TRP A 365 10.14 -7.66 -8.31
N LYS A 366 8.98 -8.28 -8.56
CA LYS A 366 7.71 -7.56 -8.82
C LYS A 366 7.30 -6.68 -7.64
N ARG A 367 7.52 -7.16 -6.43
CA ARG A 367 7.10 -6.47 -5.21
C ARG A 367 7.97 -5.28 -4.82
N VAL A 368 9.17 -5.11 -5.39
CA VAL A 368 10.08 -4.05 -4.96
C VAL A 368 9.42 -2.66 -5.18
N PHE A 369 9.60 -1.73 -4.23
CA PHE A 369 8.83 -0.47 -4.08
C PHE A 369 7.37 -0.59 -3.63
N HIS A 370 6.83 -1.80 -3.44
CA HIS A 370 5.51 -1.96 -2.82
C HIS A 370 5.62 -2.03 -1.31
N LEU A 371 4.51 -1.75 -0.64
CA LEU A 371 4.43 -1.73 0.81
C LEU A 371 4.49 -3.14 1.38
N ARG A 372 5.24 -3.30 2.46
CA ARG A 372 5.24 -4.48 3.30
C ARG A 372 3.98 -4.51 4.18
N PRO A 373 3.63 -5.68 4.76
CA PRO A 373 2.40 -5.85 5.54
C PRO A 373 2.21 -4.83 6.66
N ARG A 374 3.31 -4.42 7.32
CA ARG A 374 3.28 -3.43 8.38
C ARG A 374 2.73 -2.08 7.90
N ALA A 375 3.12 -1.63 6.71
CA ALA A 375 2.63 -0.38 6.15
C ALA A 375 1.19 -0.50 5.64
N HIS A 376 0.78 -1.65 5.12
CA HIS A 376 -0.63 -1.92 4.81
C HIS A 376 -1.52 -1.87 6.06
N ALA A 377 -1.05 -2.46 7.18
CA ALA A 377 -1.75 -2.38 8.45
C ALA A 377 -1.89 -0.92 8.92
N LEU A 378 -0.82 -0.11 8.82
CA LEU A 378 -0.87 1.32 9.11
C LEU A 378 -1.93 2.07 8.28
N ILE A 379 -2.03 1.83 6.98
CA ILE A 379 -3.06 2.46 6.13
C ILE A 379 -4.46 2.08 6.62
N ALA A 380 -4.67 0.79 6.91
CA ALA A 380 -5.94 0.31 7.45
C ALA A 380 -6.27 0.94 8.81
N GLU A 381 -5.28 1.15 9.68
CA GLU A 381 -5.42 1.83 10.98
C GLU A 381 -5.85 3.29 10.80
N LEU A 382 -5.18 4.03 9.91
CA LEU A 382 -5.50 5.44 9.63
C LEU A 382 -6.93 5.61 9.07
N ILE A 383 -7.37 4.68 8.21
CA ILE A 383 -8.77 4.65 7.72
C ILE A 383 -9.73 4.42 8.89
N LEU A 384 -9.44 3.48 9.79
CA LEU A 384 -10.27 3.25 10.98
C LEU A 384 -10.32 4.47 11.91
N GLU A 385 -9.21 5.17 12.09
CA GLU A 385 -9.13 6.36 12.95
C GLU A 385 -10.04 7.49 12.43
N ASP A 386 -10.02 7.73 11.11
CA ASP A 386 -10.95 8.70 10.49
C ASP A 386 -12.41 8.23 10.64
N LEU A 387 -12.71 6.96 10.35
CA LEU A 387 -14.04 6.38 10.54
C LEU A 387 -14.58 6.60 11.97
N ARG A 388 -13.75 6.34 13.00
CA ARG A 388 -14.12 6.55 14.41
C ARG A 388 -14.38 8.02 14.72
N SER A 389 -13.52 8.89 14.23
CA SER A 389 -13.63 10.34 14.44
C SER A 389 -14.94 10.86 13.85
N ARG A 390 -15.35 10.35 12.69
CA ARG A 390 -16.60 10.70 12.02
C ARG A 390 -17.84 10.22 12.80
N GLU A 391 -17.82 8.99 13.31
CA GLU A 391 -18.91 8.48 14.16
C GLU A 391 -19.04 9.27 15.46
N ALA A 392 -17.93 9.62 16.11
CA ALA A 392 -17.93 10.44 17.32
C ALA A 392 -18.48 11.86 17.05
N GLY A 393 -18.12 12.45 15.90
CA GLY A 393 -18.67 13.73 15.46
C GLY A 393 -20.19 13.67 15.26
N ARG A 394 -20.70 12.63 14.59
CA ARG A 394 -22.15 12.43 14.39
C ARG A 394 -22.92 12.28 15.70
N ARG A 395 -22.38 11.52 16.67
CA ARG A 395 -23.02 11.34 18.00
C ARG A 395 -23.13 12.63 18.81
N LYS A 396 -22.20 13.58 18.63
CA LYS A 396 -22.25 14.88 19.33
C LYS A 396 -23.29 15.85 18.75
N VAL A 397 -23.77 15.63 17.53
CA VAL A 397 -24.73 16.51 16.83
C VAL A 397 -26.19 16.11 17.10
N VAL A 398 -26.44 14.87 17.51
CA VAL A 398 -27.75 14.42 17.99
C VAL A 398 -27.91 14.92 19.44
N PRO A 399 -28.87 15.82 19.76
CA PRO A 399 -29.11 16.21 21.15
C PRO A 399 -29.48 14.98 21.97
N ASP A 400 -28.88 14.86 23.15
CA ASP A 400 -29.30 13.91 24.17
C ASP A 400 -30.77 14.20 24.51
N GLU A 401 -31.70 13.40 24.00
CA GLU A 401 -33.08 13.45 24.47
C GLU A 401 -33.08 12.98 25.92
N GLY A 402 -32.97 13.96 26.83
CA GLY A 402 -33.07 13.74 28.27
C GLY A 402 -34.35 12.99 28.63
N PRO A 403 -34.36 12.27 29.76
CA PRO A 403 -35.49 11.43 30.13
C PRO A 403 -36.75 12.29 30.27
N GLY A 404 -37.76 11.98 29.44
CA GLY A 404 -39.05 12.65 29.47
C GLY A 404 -39.65 12.58 30.88
N GLU A 405 -39.97 13.75 31.43
CA GLU A 405 -40.71 13.86 32.68
C GLU A 405 -42.07 13.17 32.51
N GLY A 406 -42.21 12.05 33.19
CA GLY A 406 -43.45 11.32 33.34
C GLY A 406 -44.47 12.15 34.10
N GLU A 407 -45.61 12.34 33.44
CA GLU A 407 -46.91 12.75 33.91
C GLU A 407 -47.21 12.32 35.36
N HIS A 408 -47.08 13.25 36.31
CA HIS A 408 -47.61 13.07 37.67
C HIS A 408 -49.12 13.32 37.68
N ALA A 409 -49.89 12.24 37.56
CA ALA A 409 -51.33 12.25 37.84
C ALA A 409 -51.56 12.42 39.35
N GLU A 410 -52.17 13.55 39.72
CA GLU A 410 -52.56 13.89 41.08
C GLU A 410 -53.84 13.12 41.46
N LEU A 411 -53.70 12.13 42.36
CA LEU A 411 -54.81 11.45 43.04
C LEU A 411 -54.70 11.74 44.53
N ARG A 412 -55.51 12.70 45.03
CA ARG A 412 -55.90 12.78 46.44
C ARG A 412 -57.38 13.17 46.57
N ARG A 413 -58.16 12.20 47.06
CA ARG A 413 -59.18 12.44 48.09
C ARG A 413 -58.58 11.99 49.42
#